data_AF-A0A6A6HUK4-F1
#
_entry.id   AF-A0A6A6HUK4-F1
#
_cell.length_a   1.000
_cell.length_b   1.000
_cell.length_c   1.000
_cell.angle_alpha   90.00
_cell.angle_beta   90.00
_cell.angle_gamma   90.00
#
_symmetry.space_group_name_H-M   'P 1'
#
loop_
_entity.id
_entity.type
_entity.pdbx_description
1 polymer ?
#
loop_
_entity_poly.entity_id
_entity_poly.type
_entity_poly.pdbx_seq_one_letter_code
_entity_poly.pdbx_strand_id
1 'polypeptide(L)'
;MNKVFSKADGMLAEAAKKFTSVSVNRGKTAFPKAPKDLENLGIRWDFDGEVTQGEQVYNKFQIQPNAGKVPSSIKDWREKNGGTHAVMGTMYVKKGGSKGDVQEAFEKFKKEFKD
;
A
#
# COMPACT_ATOMS: atom_id res chain seq x y z
N MET A 1 0.59 4.94 -14.26
CA MET A 1 0.27 4.76 -12.82
C MET A 1 -1.13 5.23 -12.39
N ASN A 2 -1.61 6.40 -12.85
CA ASN A 2 -2.85 7.06 -12.36
C ASN A 2 -4.10 6.16 -12.21
N LYS A 3 -4.39 5.28 -13.19
CA LYS A 3 -5.56 4.38 -13.11
C LYS A 3 -5.47 3.40 -11.93
N VAL A 4 -4.27 2.87 -11.65
CA VAL A 4 -4.05 1.96 -10.52
C VAL A 4 -4.25 2.71 -9.21
N PHE A 5 -3.70 3.92 -9.10
CA PHE A 5 -3.82 4.72 -7.88
C PHE A 5 -5.24 5.21 -7.62
N SER A 6 -5.99 5.60 -8.65
CA SER A 6 -7.42 5.95 -8.48
C SER A 6 -8.25 4.75 -7.99
N LYS A 7 -7.96 3.55 -8.49
CA LYS A 7 -8.62 2.33 -8.01
C LYS A 7 -8.23 1.99 -6.57
N ALA A 8 -6.95 2.10 -6.24
CA ALA A 8 -6.45 1.92 -4.89
C ALA A 8 -7.18 2.84 -3.90
N ASP A 9 -7.35 4.12 -4.25
CA ASP A 9 -7.99 5.11 -3.38
C ASP A 9 -9.39 4.69 -2.92
N GLY A 10 -10.25 4.27 -3.86
CA GLY A 10 -11.58 3.76 -3.55
C GLY A 10 -11.56 2.46 -2.72
N MET A 11 -10.57 1.59 -2.93
CA MET A 11 -10.42 0.34 -2.17
C MET A 11 -9.92 0.58 -0.74
N LEU A 12 -8.96 1.49 -0.55
CA LEU A 12 -8.40 1.85 0.76
C LEU A 12 -9.44 2.47 1.67
N ALA A 13 -10.30 3.31 1.10
CA ALA A 13 -11.45 3.91 1.77
C ALA A 13 -12.35 2.86 2.47
N GLU A 14 -12.63 1.74 1.80
CA GLU A 14 -13.47 0.66 2.34
C GLU A 14 -12.66 -0.30 3.24
N ALA A 15 -11.36 -0.41 3.00
CA ALA A 15 -10.47 -1.30 3.73
C ALA A 15 -9.74 -0.63 4.91
N ALA A 16 -10.11 0.57 5.33
CA ALA A 16 -9.35 1.40 6.27
C ALA A 16 -8.91 0.66 7.56
N LYS A 17 -9.76 -0.20 8.10
CA LYS A 17 -9.44 -1.03 9.30
C LYS A 17 -8.20 -1.90 9.12
N LYS A 18 -7.88 -2.34 7.89
CA LYS A 18 -6.67 -3.13 7.58
C LYS A 18 -5.38 -2.34 7.81
N PHE A 19 -5.48 -1.02 7.83
CA PHE A 19 -4.35 -0.10 7.97
C PHE A 19 -4.26 0.51 9.36
N THR A 20 -5.40 0.72 10.03
CA THR A 20 -5.44 1.36 11.35
C THR A 20 -5.39 0.36 12.50
N SER A 21 -5.89 -0.87 12.30
CA SER A 21 -5.88 -1.98 13.27
C SER A 21 -5.31 -3.24 12.61
N VAL A 22 -3.99 -3.25 12.40
CA VAL A 22 -3.30 -4.30 11.67
C VAL A 22 -3.32 -5.61 12.46
N SER A 23 -3.77 -6.69 11.81
CA SER A 23 -3.81 -8.03 12.39
C SER A 23 -2.80 -9.00 11.78
N VAL A 24 -2.02 -8.55 10.79
CA VAL A 24 -0.97 -9.37 10.16
C VAL A 24 0.38 -9.14 10.82
N ASN A 25 1.22 -10.17 10.82
CA ASN A 25 2.60 -10.03 11.25
C ASN A 25 3.41 -9.16 10.28
N ARG A 26 4.51 -8.59 10.77
CA ARG A 26 5.48 -7.86 9.95
C ARG A 26 5.95 -8.70 8.76
N GLY A 27 6.13 -8.06 7.61
CA GLY A 27 6.51 -8.68 6.34
C GLY A 27 5.37 -9.41 5.63
N LYS A 28 4.13 -9.31 6.12
CA LYS A 28 2.95 -9.90 5.47
C LYS A 28 2.06 -8.84 4.86
N THR A 29 1.37 -9.24 3.80
CA THR A 29 0.40 -8.39 3.11
C THR A 29 -0.79 -8.09 3.99
N ALA A 30 -0.99 -6.82 4.29
CA ALA A 30 -2.18 -6.32 4.94
C ALA A 30 -3.34 -6.21 3.95
N PHE A 31 -3.05 -5.73 2.73
CA PHE A 31 -4.06 -5.47 1.70
C PHE A 31 -3.45 -5.41 0.28
N PRO A 32 -4.22 -5.72 -0.78
CA PRO A 32 -5.38 -6.60 -0.77
C PRO A 32 -4.94 -8.06 -0.53
N LYS A 33 -5.90 -8.94 -0.19
CA LYS A 33 -5.63 -10.38 -0.01
C LYS A 33 -6.38 -11.28 -0.98
N ALA A 34 -7.49 -10.82 -1.56
CA ALA A 34 -8.24 -11.62 -2.51
C ALA A 34 -7.45 -11.75 -3.82
N PRO A 35 -7.35 -12.95 -4.42
CA PRO A 35 -6.59 -13.16 -5.67
C PRO A 35 -7.02 -12.22 -6.80
N LYS A 36 -8.33 -12.05 -6.97
CA LYS A 36 -8.90 -11.15 -7.98
C LYS A 36 -8.44 -9.70 -7.78
N ASP A 37 -8.32 -9.24 -6.54
CA ASP A 37 -7.90 -7.87 -6.23
C ASP A 37 -6.39 -7.69 -6.41
N LEU A 38 -5.60 -8.71 -6.04
CA LEU A 38 -4.16 -8.73 -6.25
C LEU A 38 -3.82 -8.60 -7.75
N GLU A 39 -4.51 -9.34 -8.62
CA GLU A 39 -4.33 -9.26 -10.07
C GLU A 39 -4.82 -7.93 -10.64
N ASN A 40 -6.01 -7.50 -10.22
CA ASN A 40 -6.68 -6.35 -10.80
C ASN A 40 -6.12 -5.00 -10.36
N LEU A 41 -5.50 -4.94 -9.18
CA LEU A 41 -4.84 -3.73 -8.68
C LEU A 41 -3.35 -3.76 -9.03
N GLY A 42 -2.71 -4.92 -8.90
CA GLY A 42 -1.30 -5.12 -9.21
C GLY A 42 -0.32 -4.62 -8.16
N ILE A 43 -0.77 -3.93 -7.11
CA ILE A 43 0.07 -3.52 -5.98
C ILE A 43 -0.49 -4.08 -4.66
N ARG A 44 0.38 -4.16 -3.66
CA ARG A 44 0.04 -4.59 -2.29
C ARG A 44 0.71 -3.71 -1.25
N TRP A 45 0.14 -3.73 -0.05
CA TRP A 45 0.67 -3.10 1.16
C TRP A 45 1.12 -4.19 2.11
N ASP A 46 2.43 -4.34 2.24
CA ASP A 46 3.03 -5.23 3.22
C ASP A 46 3.31 -4.45 4.50
N PHE A 47 2.86 -4.98 5.64
CA PHE A 47 3.05 -4.34 6.93
C PHE A 47 4.51 -4.43 7.36
N ASP A 48 5.16 -3.31 7.61
CA ASP A 48 6.57 -3.21 8.01
C ASP A 48 6.73 -2.82 9.49
N GLY A 49 5.71 -3.10 10.30
CA GLY A 49 5.73 -2.86 11.74
C GLY A 49 5.22 -1.48 12.13
N GLU A 50 5.32 -1.21 13.43
CA GLU A 50 4.92 0.06 14.03
C GLU A 50 6.13 0.97 14.20
N VAL A 51 5.94 2.26 14.00
CA VAL A 51 6.96 3.29 14.26
C VAL A 51 6.35 4.40 15.10
N THR A 52 7.13 4.91 16.05
CA THR A 52 6.76 6.08 16.85
C THR A 52 7.30 7.33 16.18
N GLN A 53 6.43 8.32 15.94
CA GLN A 53 6.81 9.64 15.45
C GLN A 53 6.21 10.68 16.41
N GLY A 54 7.07 11.33 17.20
CA GLY A 54 6.64 12.15 18.33
C GLY A 54 5.91 11.30 19.38
N GLU A 55 4.71 11.72 19.78
CA GLU A 55 3.87 11.00 20.75
C GLU A 55 2.89 10.01 20.09
N GLN A 56 2.95 9.86 18.77
CA GLN A 56 2.00 9.05 18.00
C GLN A 56 2.66 7.79 17.43
N VAL A 57 1.90 6.69 17.41
CA VAL A 57 2.30 5.43 16.81
C VAL A 57 1.64 5.30 15.43
N TYR A 58 2.44 4.93 14.43
CA TYR A 58 2.01 4.71 13.06
C TYR A 58 2.28 3.27 12.64
N ASN A 59 1.32 2.67 11.94
CA ASN A 59 1.50 1.46 11.18
C ASN A 59 2.23 1.80 9.87
N LYS A 60 3.42 1.23 9.67
CA LYS A 60 4.22 1.42 8.47
C LYS A 60 3.88 0.35 7.44
N PHE A 61 3.71 0.74 6.19
CA PHE A 61 3.46 -0.17 5.07
C PHE A 61 4.39 0.10 3.91
N GLN A 62 4.97 -0.95 3.34
CA GLN A 62 5.65 -0.88 2.07
C GLN A 62 4.67 -1.19 0.95
N ILE A 63 4.65 -0.32 -0.07
CA ILE A 63 3.85 -0.53 -1.28
C ILE A 63 4.74 -1.23 -2.30
N GLN A 64 4.34 -2.42 -2.74
CA GLN A 64 5.15 -3.26 -3.64
C GLN A 64 4.31 -3.78 -4.81
N PRO A 65 4.92 -3.99 -6.00
CA PRO A 65 4.22 -4.57 -7.14
C PRO A 65 4.03 -6.08 -6.96
N ASN A 66 2.88 -6.60 -7.39
CA ASN A 66 2.56 -8.02 -7.35
C ASN A 66 3.31 -8.82 -8.43
N ALA A 67 3.54 -10.10 -8.13
CA ALA A 67 3.99 -11.09 -9.11
C ALA A 67 2.83 -11.50 -10.04
N GLY A 68 3.16 -12.18 -11.14
CA GLY A 68 2.15 -12.78 -12.02
C GLY A 68 1.38 -11.74 -12.85
N LYS A 69 0.09 -12.02 -13.07
CA LYS A 69 -0.82 -11.21 -13.87
C LYS A 69 -1.17 -9.91 -13.14
N VAL A 70 -0.77 -8.79 -13.72
CA VAL A 70 -0.98 -7.42 -13.18
C VAL A 70 -1.23 -6.44 -14.32
N PRO A 71 -1.73 -5.22 -14.06
CA PRO A 71 -1.84 -4.19 -15.08
C PRO A 71 -0.48 -3.87 -15.72
N SER A 72 -0.47 -3.58 -17.02
CA SER A 72 0.77 -3.35 -17.79
C SER A 72 1.66 -2.29 -17.16
N SER A 73 1.10 -1.18 -16.69
CA SER A 73 1.89 -0.12 -16.04
C SER A 73 2.65 -0.59 -14.80
N ILE A 74 2.09 -1.55 -14.05
CA ILE A 74 2.77 -2.12 -12.89
C ILE A 74 3.82 -3.14 -13.33
N LYS A 75 3.53 -3.94 -14.36
CA LYS A 75 4.51 -4.85 -14.95
C LYS A 75 5.75 -4.08 -15.43
N ASP A 76 5.54 -3.03 -16.21
CA ASP A 76 6.62 -2.22 -16.78
C ASP A 76 7.44 -1.53 -15.67
N TRP A 77 6.77 -0.97 -14.65
CA TRP A 77 7.46 -0.38 -13.51
C TRP A 77 8.29 -1.42 -12.76
N ARG A 78 7.71 -2.58 -12.45
CA ARG A 78 8.36 -3.70 -11.75
C ARG A 78 9.61 -4.18 -12.47
N GLU A 79 9.55 -4.30 -13.79
CA GLU A 79 10.67 -4.77 -14.62
C GLU A 79 11.84 -3.78 -14.63
N LYS A 80 11.57 -2.47 -14.51
CA LYS A 80 12.61 -1.42 -14.44
C LYS A 80 13.20 -1.21 -13.05
N ASN A 81 12.45 -1.52 -11.99
CA ASN A 81 12.74 -1.06 -10.63
C ASN A 81 13.16 -2.18 -9.65
N GLY A 82 13.58 -3.35 -10.14
CA GLY A 82 14.11 -4.42 -9.28
C GLY A 82 13.10 -5.49 -8.85
N GLY A 83 12.00 -5.65 -9.58
CA GLY A 83 11.12 -6.81 -9.45
C GLY A 83 10.06 -6.70 -8.36
N THR A 84 9.57 -7.85 -7.91
CA THR A 84 8.38 -7.97 -7.03
C THR A 84 8.61 -7.50 -5.59
N HIS A 85 9.87 -7.34 -5.19
CA HIS A 85 10.26 -6.85 -3.86
C HIS A 85 10.65 -5.37 -3.86
N ALA A 86 10.62 -4.72 -5.03
CA ALA A 86 10.87 -3.29 -5.14
C ALA A 86 9.80 -2.50 -4.36
N VAL A 87 10.25 -1.57 -3.53
CA VAL A 87 9.37 -0.71 -2.74
C VAL A 87 9.06 0.55 -3.56
N MET A 88 7.81 0.68 -4.00
CA MET A 88 7.32 1.88 -4.70
C MET A 88 7.29 3.10 -3.77
N GLY A 89 7.07 2.86 -2.49
CA GLY A 89 7.03 3.88 -1.45
C GLY A 89 6.53 3.30 -0.13
N THR A 90 6.48 4.16 0.87
CA THR A 90 6.04 3.79 2.22
C THR A 90 4.84 4.64 2.63
N MET A 91 3.85 4.02 3.24
CA MET A 91 2.75 4.71 3.92
C MET A 91 2.90 4.59 5.43
N TYR A 92 2.60 5.69 6.13
CA TYR A 92 2.51 5.73 7.59
C TYR A 92 1.07 6.07 7.94
N VAL A 93 0.35 5.13 8.54
CA VAL A 93 -1.05 5.30 8.92
C VAL A 93 -1.14 5.30 10.43
N LYS A 94 -1.79 6.31 11.01
CA LYS A 94 -1.95 6.41 12.46
C LYS A 94 -2.62 5.15 13.03
N LYS A 95 -2.00 4.53 14.03
CA LYS A 95 -2.56 3.35 14.71
C LYS A 95 -3.83 3.75 15.46
N GLY A 96 -4.91 2.98 15.25
CA GLY A 96 -6.24 3.34 15.74
C GLY A 96 -6.87 4.57 15.06
N GLY A 97 -6.30 5.03 13.93
CA GLY A 97 -6.79 6.16 13.17
C GLY A 97 -8.10 5.89 12.42
N SER A 98 -8.50 6.90 11.66
CA SER A 98 -9.72 6.97 10.85
C SER A 98 -9.47 6.58 9.39
N LYS A 99 -10.55 6.54 8.60
CA LYS A 99 -10.49 6.45 7.14
C LYS A 99 -9.71 7.62 6.52
N GLY A 100 -9.84 8.82 7.10
CA GLY A 100 -9.13 10.02 6.65
C GLY A 100 -7.61 9.87 6.76
N ASP A 101 -7.11 9.28 7.86
CA ASP A 101 -5.68 9.03 8.05
C ASP A 101 -5.10 8.09 6.97
N VAL A 102 -5.90 7.11 6.52
CA VAL A 102 -5.50 6.19 5.44
C VAL A 102 -5.42 6.92 4.10
N GLN A 103 -6.42 7.76 3.80
CA GLN A 103 -6.48 8.53 2.57
C GLN A 103 -5.35 9.56 2.51
N GLU A 104 -5.11 10.29 3.60
CA GLU A 104 -4.01 11.26 3.68
C GLU A 104 -2.65 10.59 3.47
N ALA A 105 -2.42 9.44 4.11
CA ALA A 105 -1.19 8.68 3.92
C ALA A 105 -1.00 8.24 2.47
N PHE A 106 -2.08 7.85 1.78
CA PHE A 106 -2.00 7.45 0.38
C PHE A 106 -1.83 8.64 -0.57
N GLU A 107 -2.47 9.78 -0.30
CA GLU A 107 -2.23 11.04 -1.02
C GLU A 107 -0.78 11.49 -0.90
N LYS A 108 -0.20 11.40 0.30
CA LYS A 108 1.23 11.70 0.51
C LYS A 108 2.11 10.78 -0.31
N PHE A 109 1.86 9.47 -0.28
CA PHE A 109 2.56 8.52 -1.14
C PHE A 109 2.46 8.88 -2.62
N LYS A 110 1.27 9.20 -3.14
CA LYS A 110 1.07 9.56 -4.54
C LYS A 110 1.86 10.81 -4.95
N LYS A 111 1.98 11.80 -4.05
CA LYS A 111 2.78 13.01 -4.29
C LYS A 111 4.28 12.74 -4.30
N GLU A 112 4.75 11.80 -3.48
CA GLU A 112 6.16 11.45 -3.36
C GLU A 112 6.61 10.42 -4.42
N PHE A 113 5.68 9.64 -4.96
CA PHE A 113 5.96 8.63 -5.97
C PHE A 113 6.49 9.27 -7.27
N LYS A 114 7.67 8.81 -7.68
CA LYS A 114 8.32 9.19 -8.94
C LYS A 114 8.48 7.93 -9.78
N ASP A 115 7.85 7.92 -10.96
CA ASP A 115 7.95 6.87 -11.99
C ASP A 115 9.09 7.22 -12.97
#